data_AF-U1P8F0-F1
#
_entry.id   AF-U1P8F0-F1
#
_cell.length_a   1.000
_cell.length_b   1.000
_cell.length_c   1.000
_cell.angle_alpha   90.00
_cell.angle_beta   90.00
_cell.angle_gamma   90.00
#
_symmetry.space_group_name_H-M   'P 1'
#
loop_
_entity.id
_entity.type
_entity.pdbx_description
1 polymer ?
#
loop_
_entity_poly.entity_id
_entity_poly.type
_entity_poly.pdbx_seq_one_letter_code
_entity_poly.pdbx_strand_id
1 'polypeptide(L)'
;MTTASDSWPVVVATAVVGSAAHATGVAVVSSLLFPPPLLPTDLDWPYAYALVGSFVTGGVPAALCWVRRVRTPVAVVAGLGGLATVGSWQTLRSAAALVGPTPFGWYLLGWPVVVGCAVAAGGVELWWHSRESAPSRNR
;
A
#
# COMPACT_ATOMS: atom_id res chain seq x y z
N MET A 1 -14.24 7.30 -29.36
CA MET A 1 -13.54 5.99 -29.27
C MET A 1 -12.12 6.31 -28.85
N THR A 2 -11.84 6.39 -27.55
CA THR A 2 -10.49 6.69 -27.04
C THR A 2 -9.61 5.48 -27.24
N THR A 3 -8.45 5.69 -27.86
CA THR A 3 -7.49 4.63 -28.12
C THR A 3 -6.74 4.31 -26.82
N ALA A 4 -6.17 3.10 -26.71
CA ALA A 4 -5.44 2.67 -25.51
C ALA A 4 -4.33 3.66 -25.08
N SER A 5 -3.75 4.43 -26.02
CA SER A 5 -2.77 5.49 -25.75
C SER A 5 -3.32 6.69 -24.99
N ASP A 6 -4.62 6.99 -25.09
CA ASP A 6 -5.23 8.18 -24.48
C ASP A 6 -5.41 8.02 -22.95
N SER A 7 -5.31 6.78 -22.44
CA SER A 7 -5.55 6.47 -21.03
C SER A 7 -4.29 6.55 -20.15
N TRP A 8 -3.10 6.46 -20.74
CA TRP A 8 -1.83 6.43 -20.02
C TRP A 8 -1.59 7.64 -19.11
N PRO A 9 -1.89 8.90 -19.52
CA PRO A 9 -1.73 10.06 -18.65
C PRO A 9 -2.57 9.95 -17.37
N VAL A 10 -3.77 9.38 -17.47
CA VAL A 10 -4.69 9.24 -16.34
C VAL A 10 -4.23 8.12 -15.39
N VAL A 11 -3.69 7.02 -15.92
CA VAL A 11 -3.09 5.96 -15.11
C VAL A 11 -1.90 6.50 -14.32
N VAL A 12 -1.00 7.24 -14.97
CA VAL A 12 0.15 7.86 -14.31
C VAL A 12 -0.32 8.86 -13.24
N ALA A 13 -1.28 9.73 -13.55
CA ALA A 13 -1.81 10.69 -12.59
C ALA A 13 -2.42 10.00 -11.36
N THR A 14 -3.20 8.92 -11.56
CA THR A 14 -3.79 8.17 -10.46
C THR A 14 -2.73 7.47 -9.61
N ALA A 15 -1.71 6.89 -10.25
CA ALA A 15 -0.59 6.29 -9.53
C ALA A 15 0.12 7.33 -8.67
N VAL A 16 0.45 8.51 -9.23
CA VAL A 16 1.09 9.61 -8.49
C VAL A 16 0.25 10.08 -7.31
N VAL A 17 -1.06 10.26 -7.50
CA VAL A 17 -1.98 10.65 -6.41
C VAL A 17 -2.03 9.57 -5.32
N GLY A 18 -2.13 8.29 -5.71
CA GLY A 18 -2.10 7.17 -4.77
C GLY A 18 -0.80 7.10 -3.97
N SER A 19 0.33 7.26 -4.64
CA SER A 19 1.65 7.33 -4.02
C SER A 19 1.75 8.48 -3.02
N ALA A 20 1.33 9.68 -3.42
CA ALA A 20 1.39 10.87 -2.58
C ALA A 20 0.49 10.71 -1.34
N ALA A 21 -0.73 10.20 -1.52
CA ALA A 21 -1.66 9.94 -0.42
C ALA A 21 -1.09 8.91 0.58
N HIS A 22 -0.52 7.82 0.09
CA HIS A 22 0.09 6.79 0.94
C HIS A 22 1.31 7.31 1.69
N ALA A 23 2.25 7.96 0.98
CA ALA A 23 3.43 8.56 1.60
C ALA A 23 3.07 9.61 2.66
N THR A 24 2.03 10.42 2.41
CA THR A 24 1.51 11.37 3.40
C THR A 24 0.94 10.65 4.61
N GLY A 25 0.15 9.59 4.42
CA GLY A 25 -0.36 8.77 5.52
C GLY A 25 0.76 8.14 6.35
N VAL A 26 1.81 7.63 5.69
CA VAL A 26 3.00 7.09 6.35
C VAL A 26 3.71 8.16 7.17
N ALA A 27 3.91 9.35 6.61
CA ALA A 27 4.55 10.47 7.30
C ALA A 27 3.75 10.88 8.55
N VAL A 28 2.43 11.05 8.42
CA VAL A 28 1.53 11.40 9.54
C VAL A 28 1.59 10.35 10.63
N VAL A 29 1.44 9.06 10.30
CA VAL A 29 1.51 7.98 11.28
C VAL A 29 2.87 7.93 11.96
N SER A 30 3.95 8.10 11.20
CA SER A 30 5.31 8.12 11.74
C SER A 30 5.49 9.26 12.73
N SER A 31 5.02 10.47 12.41
CA SER A 31 5.11 11.63 13.31
C SER A 31 4.29 11.46 14.59
N LEU A 32 3.15 10.76 14.53
CA LEU A 32 2.29 10.51 15.69
C LEU A 32 2.86 9.41 16.61
N LEU A 33 3.45 8.36 16.03
CA LEU A 33 3.99 7.23 16.79
C LEU A 33 5.42 7.46 17.29
N PHE A 34 6.22 8.23 16.55
CA PHE A 34 7.66 8.41 16.80
C PHE A 34 8.02 9.91 16.76
N PRO A 35 7.73 10.68 17.82
CA PRO A 35 8.12 12.09 17.87
C PRO A 35 9.66 12.22 17.83
N PRO A 36 10.21 13.21 17.11
CA PRO A 36 11.66 13.44 17.04
C PRO A 36 12.26 13.76 18.43
N PRO A 37 13.53 13.42 18.71
CA PRO A 37 14.62 13.19 17.73
C PRO A 37 15.19 11.77 17.85
N LEU A 38 14.73 10.84 17.01
CA LEU A 38 15.27 9.46 16.96
C LEU A 38 15.60 8.99 15.54
N LEU A 39 15.68 9.91 14.57
CA LEU A 39 16.07 9.58 13.20
C LEU A 39 17.58 9.86 13.06
N PRO A 40 18.45 8.83 13.10
CA PRO A 40 19.85 9.01 12.75
C PRO A 40 19.93 9.51 11.31
N THR A 41 20.58 10.65 11.12
CA THR A 41 20.72 11.38 9.85
C THR A 41 21.68 10.72 8.86
N ASP A 42 22.25 9.57 9.23
CA ASP A 42 23.50 9.08 8.64
C ASP A 42 23.29 7.81 7.80
N LEU A 43 22.05 7.33 7.69
CA LEU A 43 21.72 6.08 7.01
C LEU A 43 20.70 6.34 5.89
N ASP A 44 21.16 6.70 4.70
CA ASP A 44 20.32 7.14 3.57
C ASP A 44 19.48 6.01 2.95
N TRP A 45 19.99 4.78 2.97
CA TRP A 45 19.41 3.66 2.21
C TRP A 45 18.04 3.15 2.71
N PRO A 46 17.78 2.97 4.03
CA PRO A 46 16.50 2.47 4.52
C PRO A 46 15.41 3.53 4.37
N TYR A 47 15.75 4.82 4.44
CA TYR A 47 14.83 5.90 4.10
C TYR A 47 14.49 5.90 2.62
N ALA A 48 15.49 5.84 1.74
CA ALA A 48 15.26 5.74 0.30
C ALA A 48 14.40 4.50 -0.04
N TYR A 49 14.71 3.36 0.58
CA TYR A 49 13.94 2.13 0.42
C TYR A 49 12.49 2.26 0.89
N ALA A 50 12.26 2.85 2.07
CA ALA A 50 10.92 3.08 2.61
C ALA A 50 10.13 4.13 1.80
N LEU A 51 10.80 5.15 1.25
CA LEU A 51 10.20 6.15 0.37
C LEU A 51 9.75 5.51 -0.95
N VAL A 52 10.62 4.72 -1.59
CA VAL A 52 10.27 3.94 -2.78
C VAL A 52 9.12 2.98 -2.43
N GLY A 53 9.20 2.30 -1.29
CA GLY A 53 8.17 1.40 -0.83
C GLY A 53 6.82 2.07 -0.65
N SER A 54 6.78 3.23 -0.01
CA SER A 54 5.55 4.02 0.20
C SER A 54 4.97 4.48 -1.14
N PHE A 55 5.84 4.90 -2.07
CA PHE A 55 5.42 5.28 -3.40
C PHE A 55 4.80 4.11 -4.15
N VAL A 56 5.47 2.96 -4.22
CA VAL A 56 4.97 1.78 -4.95
C VAL A 56 3.69 1.23 -4.29
N THR A 57 3.65 1.20 -2.96
CA THR A 57 2.51 0.69 -2.17
C THR A 57 1.27 1.56 -2.31
N GLY A 58 1.40 2.87 -2.53
CA GLY A 58 0.28 3.73 -2.88
C GLY A 58 -0.09 3.69 -4.37
N GLY A 59 0.92 3.76 -5.24
CA GLY A 59 0.73 3.92 -6.67
C GLY A 59 0.19 2.67 -7.38
N VAL A 60 0.69 1.48 -7.04
CA VAL A 60 0.27 0.23 -7.70
C VAL A 60 -1.20 -0.10 -7.43
N PRO A 61 -1.70 -0.09 -6.18
CA PRO A 61 -3.12 -0.30 -5.91
C PRO A 61 -4.02 0.76 -6.53
N ALA A 62 -3.59 2.04 -6.52
CA ALA A 62 -4.36 3.12 -7.13
C ALA A 62 -4.48 2.95 -8.65
N ALA A 63 -3.39 2.59 -9.33
CA ALA A 63 -3.39 2.29 -10.75
C ALA A 63 -4.26 1.06 -11.07
N LEU A 64 -4.20 -0.01 -10.25
CA LEU A 64 -5.07 -1.18 -10.41
C LEU A 64 -6.54 -0.82 -10.22
N CYS A 65 -6.87 -0.03 -9.20
CA CYS A 65 -8.23 0.44 -8.96
C CYS A 65 -8.78 1.25 -10.12
N TRP A 66 -7.93 2.02 -10.80
CA TRP A 66 -8.34 2.79 -11.97
C TRP A 66 -8.48 1.92 -13.23
N VAL A 67 -7.41 1.22 -13.60
CA VAL A 67 -7.33 0.46 -14.87
C VAL A 67 -8.26 -0.74 -14.88
N ARG A 68 -8.34 -1.44 -13.75
CA ARG A 68 -9.04 -2.72 -13.63
C ARG A 68 -10.34 -2.61 -12.83
N ARG A 69 -10.67 -1.43 -12.29
CA ARG A 69 -11.85 -1.17 -11.45
C ARG A 69 -11.97 -2.08 -10.21
N VAL A 70 -10.85 -2.65 -9.76
CA VAL A 70 -10.77 -3.53 -8.58
C VAL A 70 -10.44 -2.74 -7.32
N ARG A 71 -11.19 -2.95 -6.25
CA ARG A 71 -11.04 -2.18 -5.00
C ARG A 71 -10.22 -2.91 -3.94
N THR A 72 -10.12 -4.24 -4.03
CA THR A 72 -9.41 -5.07 -3.06
C THR A 72 -7.93 -4.71 -2.87
N PRO A 73 -7.15 -4.29 -3.90
CA PRO A 73 -5.76 -3.92 -3.67
C PRO A 73 -5.60 -2.75 -2.69
N VAL A 74 -6.48 -1.74 -2.81
CA VAL A 74 -6.47 -0.56 -1.92
C VAL A 74 -6.89 -0.97 -0.50
N ALA A 75 -7.91 -1.82 -0.38
CA ALA A 75 -8.38 -2.31 0.92
C ALA A 75 -7.30 -3.14 1.65
N VAL A 76 -6.55 -3.99 0.93
CA VAL A 76 -5.44 -4.78 1.50
C VAL A 76 -4.33 -3.87 2.02
N VAL A 77 -3.91 -2.88 1.24
CA VAL A 77 -2.87 -1.94 1.66
C VAL A 77 -3.31 -1.12 2.87
N ALA A 78 -4.53 -0.59 2.86
CA ALA A 78 -5.08 0.18 3.96
C ALA A 78 -5.25 -0.68 5.23
N GLY A 79 -5.73 -1.92 5.08
CA GLY A 79 -5.90 -2.86 6.18
C GLY A 79 -4.57 -3.24 6.84
N LEU A 80 -3.57 -3.63 6.04
CA LEU A 80 -2.24 -3.98 6.54
C LEU A 80 -1.56 -2.78 7.21
N GLY A 81 -1.64 -1.59 6.60
CA GLY A 81 -1.09 -0.37 7.18
C GLY A 81 -1.79 0.02 8.50
N GLY A 82 -3.12 -0.10 8.55
CA GLY A 82 -3.91 0.16 9.76
C GLY A 82 -3.59 -0.82 10.89
N LEU A 83 -3.53 -2.11 10.60
CA LEU A 83 -3.15 -3.14 11.58
C LEU A 83 -1.73 -2.94 12.09
N ALA A 84 -0.79 -2.60 11.20
CA ALA A 84 0.59 -2.31 11.58
C ALA A 84 0.72 -1.05 12.46
N THR A 85 -0.10 -0.03 12.18
CA THR A 85 -0.20 1.20 12.98
C THR A 85 -0.70 0.87 14.40
N VAL A 86 -1.81 0.14 14.50
CA VAL A 86 -2.37 -0.29 15.80
C VAL A 86 -1.39 -1.17 16.56
N GLY A 87 -0.75 -2.14 15.89
CA GLY A 87 0.24 -3.01 16.52
C GLY A 87 1.44 -2.24 17.07
N SER A 88 1.89 -1.20 16.36
CA SER A 88 2.97 -0.32 16.82
C SER A 88 2.57 0.51 18.02
N TRP A 89 1.35 1.08 18.00
CA TRP A 89 0.80 1.79 19.15
C TRP A 89 0.77 0.90 20.41
N GLN A 90 0.32 -0.36 20.27
CA GLN A 90 0.29 -1.31 21.39
C GLN A 90 1.68 -1.66 21.89
N THR A 91 2.64 -1.88 20.98
CA THR A 91 4.04 -2.21 21.31
C THR A 91 4.72 -1.06 22.06
N LEU A 92 4.49 0.18 21.63
CA LEU A 92 5.03 1.37 22.30
C LEU A 92 4.37 1.58 23.68
N ARG A 93 3.06 1.37 23.78
CA ARG A 93 2.33 1.50 25.05
C ARG A 93 2.72 0.47 26.10
N SER A 94 3.10 -0.74 25.69
CA SER A 94 3.49 -1.80 26.61
C SER A 94 4.92 -1.68 27.14
N ALA A 95 5.67 -0.65 26.71
CA ALA A 95 7.09 -0.48 27.01
C ALA A 95 7.92 -1.76 26.75
N ALA A 96 7.49 -2.57 25.77
CA ALA A 96 8.19 -3.78 25.40
C ALA A 96 9.59 -3.44 24.87
N ALA A 97 10.60 -4.21 25.28
CA ALA A 97 11.94 -4.07 24.73
C ALA A 97 11.90 -4.37 23.22
N LEU A 98 12.19 -3.36 22.41
CA LEU A 98 12.22 -3.48 20.94
C LEU A 98 13.53 -4.16 20.53
N VAL A 99 13.44 -5.44 20.17
CA VAL A 99 14.56 -6.20 19.58
C VAL A 99 14.65 -5.95 18.05
N GLY A 100 13.77 -5.13 17.48
CA GLY A 100 13.73 -4.84 16.05
C GLY A 100 12.69 -3.78 15.66
N PRO A 101 12.40 -3.62 14.36
CA PRO A 101 11.38 -2.69 13.87
C PRO A 101 10.01 -2.94 14.53
N THR A 102 9.25 -1.87 14.74
CA THR A 102 7.84 -1.97 15.13
C THR A 102 7.03 -2.66 14.02
N PRO A 103 5.81 -3.16 14.29
CA PRO A 103 4.93 -3.66 13.23
C PRO A 103 4.77 -2.71 12.03
N PHE A 104 4.74 -1.39 12.28
CA PHE A 104 4.70 -0.36 11.25
C PHE A 104 6.04 -0.22 10.52
N GLY A 105 7.16 -0.33 11.22
CA GLY A 105 8.49 -0.44 10.60
C GLY A 105 8.59 -1.66 9.67
N TRP A 106 8.07 -2.82 10.10
CA TRP A 106 8.01 -4.03 9.28
C TRP A 106 7.09 -3.88 8.07
N TYR A 107 5.98 -3.16 8.20
CA TYR A 107 5.12 -2.83 7.07
C TYR A 107 5.87 -2.03 5.99
N LEU A 108 6.67 -1.04 6.39
CA LEU A 108 7.47 -0.23 5.46
C LEU A 108 8.63 -1.02 4.85
N LEU A 109 9.33 -1.83 5.64
CA LEU A 109 10.43 -2.67 5.16
C LEU A 109 9.95 -3.85 4.31
N GLY A 110 8.75 -4.36 4.59
CA GLY A 110 8.12 -5.50 3.90
C GLY A 110 7.26 -5.08 2.71
N TRP A 111 7.39 -3.85 2.20
CA TRP A 111 6.54 -3.33 1.13
C TRP A 111 6.44 -4.22 -0.13
N PRO A 112 7.47 -4.98 -0.57
CA PRO A 112 7.30 -5.86 -1.73
C PRO A 112 6.26 -6.96 -1.48
N VAL A 113 6.19 -7.47 -0.25
CA VAL A 113 5.18 -8.46 0.15
C VAL A 113 3.80 -7.82 0.20
N VAL A 114 3.69 -6.61 0.76
CA VAL A 114 2.43 -5.85 0.80
C VAL A 114 1.86 -5.62 -0.60
N VAL A 115 2.70 -5.16 -1.53
CA VAL A 115 2.32 -4.97 -2.94
C VAL A 115 1.94 -6.29 -3.59
N GLY A 116 2.72 -7.36 -3.36
CA GLY A 116 2.40 -8.70 -3.86
C GLY A 116 1.02 -9.19 -3.40
N CYS A 117 0.70 -9.02 -2.12
CA CYS A 117 -0.62 -9.34 -1.56
C CYS A 117 -1.74 -8.51 -2.19
N ALA A 118 -1.52 -7.20 -2.38
CA ALA A 118 -2.50 -6.31 -3.00
C ALA A 118 -2.78 -6.69 -4.46
N VAL A 119 -1.74 -7.01 -5.24
CA VAL A 119 -1.86 -7.49 -6.62
C VAL A 119 -2.59 -8.83 -6.67
N ALA A 120 -2.22 -9.78 -5.81
CA ALA A 120 -2.87 -11.08 -5.73
C ALA A 120 -4.36 -10.96 -5.40
N ALA A 121 -4.73 -10.10 -4.43
CA ALA A 121 -6.12 -9.83 -4.08
C ALA A 121 -6.91 -9.24 -5.27
N GLY A 122 -6.33 -8.27 -5.99
CA GLY A 122 -6.92 -7.74 -7.21
C GLY A 122 -7.11 -8.81 -8.29
N GLY A 123 -6.17 -9.76 -8.41
CA GLY A 123 -6.31 -10.92 -9.29
C GLY A 123 -7.48 -11.83 -8.91
N VAL A 124 -7.69 -12.07 -7.61
CA VAL A 124 -8.84 -12.83 -7.10
C VAL A 124 -10.15 -12.12 -7.40
N GLU A 125 -10.23 -10.80 -7.17
CA GLU A 125 -11.42 -9.99 -7.50
C GLU A 125 -11.75 -10.03 -9.00
N LEU A 126 -10.73 -9.89 -9.86
CA LEU A 126 -10.91 -10.02 -11.32
C LEU A 126 -11.40 -11.40 -11.74
N TRP A 127 -10.84 -12.45 -11.16
CA TRP A 127 -11.27 -13.81 -11.42
C TRP A 127 -12.73 -14.04 -11.00
N TRP A 128 -13.13 -13.48 -9.86
CA TRP A 128 -14.50 -13.56 -9.36
C TRP A 128 -15.49 -12.89 -10.32
N HIS A 129 -15.23 -11.64 -10.72
CA HIS A 129 -16.06 -10.92 -11.69
C HIS A 129 -16.19 -11.65 -13.03
N SER A 130 -15.11 -12.33 -13.46
CA SER A 130 -15.11 -13.11 -14.69
C SER A 130 -16.02 -14.34 -14.61
N ARG A 131 -16.24 -14.91 -13.41
CA ARG A 131 -17.15 -16.05 -13.18
C ARG A 131 -18.61 -15.62 -13.13
N GLU A 132 -18.91 -14.50 -12.50
CA GLU A 132 -20.28 -13.96 -12.43
C GLU A 132 -20.78 -13.51 -13.81
N SER A 133 -19.86 -13.07 -14.67
CA SER A 133 -20.15 -12.62 -16.03
C SER A 133 -20.31 -13.76 -17.04
N ALA A 134 -20.12 -15.02 -16.63
CA ALA A 134 -20.38 -16.18 -17.48
C ALA A 134 -21.87 -16.53 -17.37
N PRO A 135 -22.71 -16.22 -18.38
CA PRO A 135 -24.10 -16.61 -18.34
C PRO A 135 -24.20 -18.14 -18.32
N SER A 136 -25.18 -18.65 -17.59
CA SER A 136 -25.62 -20.05 -17.64
C SER A 136 -25.94 -20.44 -19.08
N ARG A 137 -24.92 -20.88 -19.82
CA ARG A 137 -25.07 -21.41 -21.16
C ARG A 137 -25.67 -22.80 -20.98
N ASN A 138 -26.99 -22.86 -21.19
CA ASN A 138 -27.86 -24.04 -21.17
C ASN A 138 -28.36 -24.48 -19.77
N ARG A 139 -29.59 -24.08 -19.46
CA ARG A 139 -30.64 -25.01 -19.04
C ARG A 139 -31.92 -24.68 -19.79
#